data_AF-A0A2E9QPG8-F1
#
_entry.id   AF-A0A2E9QPG8-F1
#
_cell.length_a   1.000
_cell.length_b   1.000
_cell.length_c   1.000
_cell.angle_alpha   90.00
_cell.angle_beta   90.00
_cell.angle_gamma   90.00
#
_symmetry.space_group_name_H-M   'P 1'
#
loop_
_entity.id
_entity.type
_entity.pdbx_description
1 polymer ?
#
loop_
_entity_poly.entity_id
_entity_poly.type
_entity_poly.pdbx_seq_one_letter_code
_entity_poly.pdbx_strand_id
1 'polypeptide(L)'
;MAIATIHCGNNLDQQKRPYTCGPGYEYTASQGCVKTELFCDPACLTDEICKVVDGKPKCELRVEEGNKQPIECTIACQEGEICDNGKCISLPCKETCKDGFICSRGQCVLREECIPPCPQFGYVCDEGVCQKICVPACGDGERCNEGICEKICNPDCGTGFFCREGTCVKLEDSDGDKYPADRDCNDKDKTIYPGAPEVCDQKDNDCDGRVDNIEQNPCYSGSSGSLGNGSCKAGVTSCDSDGKEFCKGEVAPTTETCNGQDDDCDGVIDNCPGGGTCTNGKCPVQPEPTPEKTTADGGTTD
;
A
#
# COMPACT_ATOMS: atom_id res chain seq x y z
N MET A 1 24.22 -58.99 21.95
CA MET A 1 24.52 -57.67 22.54
C MET A 1 24.80 -56.71 21.40
N ALA A 2 23.92 -55.74 21.18
CA ALA A 2 24.19 -54.29 21.29
C ALA A 2 25.68 -53.87 21.09
N ILE A 3 26.09 -52.87 20.30
CA ILE A 3 25.55 -51.53 20.04
C ILE A 3 26.26 -50.93 18.81
N ALA A 4 25.57 -49.98 18.18
CA ALA A 4 25.93 -49.12 17.06
C ALA A 4 27.24 -48.30 17.19
N THR A 5 27.75 -47.84 16.06
CA THR A 5 28.32 -46.48 15.96
C THR A 5 28.11 -45.91 14.56
N ILE A 6 27.54 -44.70 14.53
CA ILE A 6 27.36 -43.77 13.39
C ILE A 6 28.73 -43.17 13.02
N HIS A 7 28.96 -42.76 11.77
CA HIS A 7 29.45 -41.42 11.35
C HIS A 7 29.33 -41.22 9.81
N CYS A 8 28.89 -40.03 9.43
CA CYS A 8 28.55 -39.55 8.08
C CYS A 8 29.76 -39.31 7.15
N GLY A 9 29.51 -39.24 5.83
CA GLY A 9 30.28 -38.37 4.92
C GLY A 9 30.56 -38.90 3.50
N ASN A 10 29.64 -38.60 2.58
CA ASN A 10 29.77 -38.37 1.12
C ASN A 10 31.07 -38.75 0.38
N ASN A 11 30.95 -39.54 -0.70
CA ASN A 11 31.12 -38.99 -2.05
C ASN A 11 30.66 -39.95 -3.17
N LEU A 12 29.72 -39.43 -3.97
CA LEU A 12 29.53 -39.57 -5.41
C LEU A 12 30.06 -40.83 -6.10
N ASP A 13 29.15 -41.76 -6.41
CA ASP A 13 29.33 -42.63 -7.58
C ASP A 13 28.00 -42.92 -8.30
N GLN A 14 28.03 -42.79 -9.62
CA GLN A 14 27.28 -43.52 -10.63
C GLN A 14 25.74 -43.67 -10.52
N GLN A 15 25.01 -42.85 -11.31
CA GLN A 15 23.88 -43.36 -12.10
C GLN A 15 23.80 -42.69 -13.49
N LYS A 16 24.25 -43.43 -14.52
CA LYS A 16 23.77 -43.28 -15.91
C LYS A 16 22.24 -43.41 -15.91
N ARG A 17 21.52 -42.36 -16.28
CA ARG A 17 20.11 -42.49 -16.71
C ARG A 17 20.07 -42.46 -18.24
N PRO A 18 19.38 -43.41 -18.91
CA PRO A 18 19.16 -43.31 -20.36
C PRO A 18 18.22 -42.12 -20.59
N TYR A 19 18.65 -41.17 -21.42
CA TYR A 19 17.81 -40.03 -21.79
C TYR A 19 16.59 -40.54 -22.56
N THR A 20 15.43 -40.62 -21.90
CA THR A 20 14.14 -40.83 -22.57
C THR A 20 13.63 -39.49 -23.06
N CYS A 21 13.49 -39.34 -24.37
CA CYS A 21 12.86 -38.17 -24.96
C CYS A 21 11.34 -38.20 -24.72
N GLY A 22 10.74 -37.02 -24.54
CA GLY A 22 9.29 -36.90 -24.42
C GLY A 22 8.56 -37.32 -25.70
N PRO A 23 7.23 -37.52 -25.66
CA PRO A 23 6.45 -37.95 -26.83
C PRO A 23 6.68 -37.03 -28.04
N GLY A 24 7.02 -37.61 -29.20
CA GLY A 24 7.26 -36.88 -30.47
C GLY A 24 8.72 -36.50 -30.77
N TYR A 25 9.68 -37.02 -29.98
CA TYR A 25 11.11 -36.76 -30.16
C TYR A 25 11.93 -38.06 -30.17
N GLU A 26 12.95 -38.14 -31.02
CA GLU A 26 13.94 -39.22 -31.05
C GLU A 26 15.33 -38.72 -30.62
N TYR A 27 16.09 -39.55 -29.90
CA TYR A 27 17.43 -39.19 -29.44
C TYR A 27 18.48 -39.45 -30.51
N THR A 28 19.34 -38.46 -30.79
CA THR A 28 20.52 -38.60 -31.65
C THR A 28 21.81 -38.30 -30.88
N ALA A 29 22.88 -39.01 -31.21
CA ALA A 29 24.17 -38.87 -30.51
C ALA A 29 24.87 -37.52 -30.74
N SER A 30 24.52 -36.80 -31.81
CA SER A 30 25.11 -35.50 -32.17
C SER A 30 24.29 -34.31 -31.67
N GLN A 31 22.98 -34.45 -31.49
CA GLN A 31 22.07 -33.30 -31.26
C GLN A 31 21.06 -33.52 -30.10
N GLY A 32 21.05 -34.68 -29.46
CA GLY A 32 20.07 -34.99 -28.40
C GLY A 32 18.68 -35.29 -28.96
N CYS A 33 17.62 -34.99 -28.20
CA CYS A 33 16.22 -35.26 -28.58
C CYS A 33 15.76 -34.29 -29.70
N VAL A 34 15.52 -34.82 -30.90
CA VAL A 34 15.07 -34.06 -32.08
C VAL A 34 13.61 -34.42 -32.44
N LYS A 35 12.81 -33.40 -32.77
CA LYS A 35 11.36 -33.52 -33.00
C LYS A 35 11.08 -34.15 -34.37
N THR A 36 10.24 -35.19 -34.42
CA THR A 36 9.87 -35.90 -35.66
C THR A 36 8.48 -35.52 -36.16
N GLU A 37 8.24 -34.24 -36.47
CA GLU A 37 6.99 -33.81 -37.12
C GLU A 37 7.28 -33.17 -38.49
N LEU A 38 6.48 -33.54 -39.49
CA LEU A 38 6.59 -33.10 -40.89
C LEU A 38 6.58 -31.57 -40.98
N PHE A 39 7.68 -30.98 -41.45
CA PHE A 39 7.75 -29.57 -41.78
C PHE A 39 7.36 -29.34 -43.25
N CYS A 40 6.33 -28.53 -43.50
CA CYS A 40 6.21 -27.80 -44.77
C CYS A 40 7.16 -26.60 -44.70
N ASP A 41 8.02 -26.44 -45.71
CA ASP A 41 8.91 -25.28 -45.85
C ASP A 41 8.60 -24.58 -47.18
N PRO A 42 8.08 -23.34 -47.18
CA PRO A 42 7.82 -22.50 -46.00
C PRO A 42 6.66 -23.01 -45.13
N ALA A 43 6.63 -22.58 -43.86
CA ALA A 43 5.56 -22.89 -42.92
C ALA A 43 4.20 -22.44 -43.47
N CYS A 44 3.19 -23.31 -43.42
CA CYS A 44 1.86 -23.01 -43.93
C CYS A 44 1.21 -21.85 -43.20
N LEU A 45 0.36 -21.11 -43.88
CA LEU A 45 -0.41 -20.02 -43.28
C LEU A 45 -1.44 -20.57 -42.27
N THR A 46 -1.91 -19.72 -41.36
CA THR A 46 -2.77 -20.13 -40.23
C THR A 46 -4.09 -20.78 -40.66
N ASP A 47 -4.55 -20.49 -41.86
CA ASP A 47 -5.75 -21.01 -42.52
C ASP A 47 -5.48 -22.27 -43.38
N GLU A 48 -4.25 -22.77 -43.39
CA GLU A 48 -3.82 -23.96 -44.12
C GLU A 48 -3.47 -25.13 -43.17
N ILE A 49 -3.38 -26.33 -43.73
CA ILE A 49 -2.84 -27.54 -43.10
C ILE A 49 -1.76 -28.14 -44.00
N CYS A 50 -0.64 -28.54 -43.39
CA CYS A 50 0.43 -29.24 -44.09
C CYS A 50 0.02 -30.69 -44.32
N LYS A 51 -0.11 -31.10 -45.58
CA LYS A 51 -0.43 -32.47 -46.00
C LYS A 51 0.66 -33.01 -46.93
N VAL A 52 0.79 -34.33 -46.99
CA VAL A 52 1.65 -35.01 -47.97
C VAL A 52 0.85 -35.24 -49.24
N VAL A 53 1.22 -34.54 -50.31
CA VAL A 53 0.65 -34.75 -51.65
C VAL A 53 1.79 -35.16 -52.56
N ASP A 54 1.66 -36.32 -53.21
CA ASP A 54 2.70 -36.91 -54.08
C ASP A 54 4.08 -37.03 -53.41
N GLY A 55 4.09 -37.40 -52.12
CA GLY A 55 5.31 -37.63 -51.35
C GLY A 55 6.06 -36.35 -50.95
N LYS A 56 5.48 -35.16 -51.16
CA LYS A 56 6.05 -33.88 -50.72
C LYS A 56 5.08 -33.14 -49.79
N PRO A 57 5.61 -32.45 -48.76
CA PRO A 57 4.78 -31.63 -47.88
C PRO A 57 4.30 -30.39 -48.65
N LYS A 58 2.98 -30.18 -48.68
CA LYS A 58 2.33 -29.03 -49.33
C LYS A 58 1.24 -28.47 -48.42
N CYS A 59 1.11 -27.14 -48.42
CA CYS A 59 0.07 -26.44 -47.68
C CYS A 59 -1.24 -26.42 -48.50
N GLU A 60 -2.36 -26.77 -47.85
CA GLU A 60 -3.70 -26.67 -48.41
C GLU A 60 -4.65 -26.00 -47.41
N LEU A 61 -5.58 -25.17 -47.91
CA LEU A 61 -6.57 -24.48 -47.09
C LEU A 61 -7.43 -25.46 -46.28
N ARG A 62 -7.76 -25.07 -45.04
CA ARG A 62 -8.71 -25.78 -44.18
C ARG A 62 -10.12 -25.61 -44.76
N VAL A 63 -10.72 -26.70 -45.23
CA VAL A 63 -12.13 -26.72 -45.68
C VAL A 63 -12.88 -27.72 -44.81
N GLU A 64 -13.98 -27.30 -44.18
CA GLU A 64 -14.91 -28.25 -43.56
C GLU A 64 -15.64 -29.04 -44.66
N GLU A 65 -15.80 -30.35 -44.48
CA GLU A 65 -16.64 -31.18 -45.36
C GLU A 65 -18.09 -30.68 -45.29
N GLY A 66 -18.46 -29.78 -46.23
CA GLY A 66 -19.85 -29.41 -46.47
C GLY A 66 -20.16 -27.92 -46.65
N ASN A 67 -19.23 -26.99 -46.41
CA ASN A 67 -19.51 -25.57 -46.62
C ASN A 67 -18.29 -24.78 -47.12
N LYS A 68 -18.40 -24.21 -48.33
CA LYS A 68 -17.29 -23.61 -49.09
C LYS A 68 -17.13 -22.12 -48.80
N GLN A 69 -16.78 -21.72 -47.58
CA GLN A 69 -16.29 -20.35 -47.33
C GLN A 69 -15.32 -20.30 -46.14
N PRO A 70 -14.11 -19.73 -46.31
CA PRO A 70 -13.11 -19.65 -45.25
C PRO A 70 -13.50 -18.64 -44.17
N ILE A 71 -13.19 -18.95 -42.90
CA ILE A 71 -13.43 -18.07 -41.75
C ILE A 71 -12.28 -17.05 -41.71
N GLU A 72 -12.56 -15.81 -42.09
CA GLU A 72 -11.59 -14.71 -42.03
C GLU A 72 -11.66 -13.99 -40.67
N CYS A 73 -10.52 -13.87 -40.00
CA CYS A 73 -10.39 -13.01 -38.82
C CYS A 73 -10.18 -11.55 -39.22
N THR A 74 -10.71 -10.62 -38.44
CA THR A 74 -10.57 -9.17 -38.71
C THR A 74 -9.12 -8.69 -38.63
N ILE A 75 -8.25 -9.41 -37.91
CA ILE A 75 -6.79 -9.21 -37.85
C ILE A 75 -6.06 -10.56 -37.80
N ALA A 76 -4.79 -10.62 -38.23
CA ALA A 76 -3.96 -11.81 -38.07
C ALA A 76 -3.65 -12.04 -36.58
N CYS A 77 -3.97 -13.23 -36.08
CA CYS A 77 -3.76 -13.58 -34.67
C CYS A 77 -2.27 -13.80 -34.36
N GLN A 78 -1.87 -13.47 -33.13
CA GLN A 78 -0.48 -13.60 -32.70
C GLN A 78 -0.10 -15.07 -32.47
N GLU A 79 1.20 -15.35 -32.37
CA GLU A 79 1.69 -16.71 -32.12
C GLU A 79 1.14 -17.24 -30.78
N GLY A 80 0.24 -18.24 -30.84
CA GLY A 80 -0.42 -18.82 -29.67
C GLY A 80 -1.93 -18.54 -29.55
N GLU A 81 -2.52 -17.82 -30.50
CA GLU A 81 -3.95 -17.55 -30.60
C GLU A 81 -4.60 -18.29 -31.79
N ILE A 82 -5.91 -18.52 -31.70
CA ILE A 82 -6.74 -19.03 -32.81
C ILE A 82 -7.85 -18.05 -33.16
N CYS A 83 -8.25 -18.05 -34.43
CA CYS A 83 -9.42 -17.32 -34.90
C CYS A 83 -10.69 -18.09 -34.53
N ASP A 84 -11.51 -17.53 -33.65
CA ASP A 84 -12.86 -18.03 -33.37
C ASP A 84 -13.87 -16.90 -33.55
N ASN A 85 -14.87 -17.11 -34.41
CA ASN A 85 -15.92 -16.13 -34.72
C ASN A 85 -15.42 -14.70 -35.02
N GLY A 86 -14.29 -14.58 -35.72
CA GLY A 86 -13.73 -13.30 -36.14
C GLY A 86 -12.95 -12.54 -35.07
N LYS A 87 -12.67 -13.15 -33.90
CA LYS A 87 -11.78 -12.63 -32.86
C LYS A 87 -10.64 -13.61 -32.56
N CYS A 88 -9.48 -13.06 -32.25
CA CYS A 88 -8.36 -13.85 -31.77
C CYS A 88 -8.58 -14.20 -30.29
N ILE A 89 -8.50 -15.48 -29.97
CA ILE A 89 -8.58 -15.99 -28.60
C ILE A 89 -7.35 -16.86 -28.31
N SER A 90 -6.83 -16.81 -27.08
CA SER A 90 -5.76 -17.70 -26.64
C SER A 90 -6.22 -19.16 -26.74
N LEU A 91 -5.34 -20.05 -27.21
CA LEU A 91 -5.60 -21.49 -27.26
C LEU A 91 -6.04 -21.99 -25.87
N PRO A 92 -7.26 -22.55 -25.72
CA PRO A 92 -7.68 -23.12 -24.46
C PRO A 92 -6.77 -24.29 -24.10
N CYS A 93 -6.34 -24.37 -22.85
CA CYS A 93 -5.50 -25.47 -22.39
C CYS A 93 -6.27 -26.78 -22.44
N LYS A 94 -5.57 -27.85 -22.84
CA LYS A 94 -6.14 -29.20 -22.92
C LYS A 94 -6.76 -29.66 -21.58
N GLU A 95 -6.23 -29.15 -20.46
CA GLU A 95 -6.75 -29.32 -19.10
C GLU A 95 -6.63 -27.99 -18.33
N THR A 96 -7.42 -27.81 -17.27
CA THR A 96 -7.30 -26.64 -16.38
C THR A 96 -5.94 -26.67 -15.66
N CYS A 97 -5.12 -25.62 -15.84
CA CYS A 97 -3.82 -25.55 -15.19
C CYS A 97 -3.94 -25.46 -13.67
N LYS A 98 -3.06 -26.19 -12.97
CA LYS A 98 -2.92 -26.11 -11.51
C LYS A 98 -2.33 -24.76 -11.09
N ASP A 99 -2.55 -24.38 -9.84
CA ASP A 99 -1.96 -23.17 -9.25
C ASP A 99 -0.44 -23.14 -9.47
N GLY A 100 0.09 -21.98 -9.86
CA GLY A 100 1.51 -21.79 -10.22
C GLY A 100 1.84 -21.99 -11.71
N PHE A 101 0.88 -22.41 -12.55
CA PHE A 101 1.07 -22.61 -13.99
C PHE A 101 0.10 -21.74 -14.81
N ILE A 102 0.59 -21.19 -15.92
CA ILE A 102 -0.26 -20.44 -16.87
C ILE A 102 -0.47 -21.23 -18.15
N CYS A 103 -1.61 -21.00 -18.80
CA CYS A 103 -1.89 -21.56 -20.10
C CYS A 103 -1.15 -20.76 -21.18
N SER A 104 -0.15 -21.38 -21.82
CA SER A 104 0.54 -20.80 -22.97
C SER A 104 0.59 -21.84 -24.09
N ARG A 105 0.08 -21.48 -25.28
CA ARG A 105 0.04 -22.37 -26.46
C ARG A 105 -0.67 -23.71 -26.21
N GLY A 106 -1.69 -23.72 -25.36
CA GLY A 106 -2.46 -24.93 -25.02
C GLY A 106 -1.77 -25.89 -24.04
N GLN A 107 -0.63 -25.51 -23.46
CA GLN A 107 0.10 -26.26 -22.43
C GLN A 107 0.25 -25.43 -21.15
N CYS A 108 0.27 -26.10 -19.99
CA CYS A 108 0.53 -25.46 -18.71
C CYS A 108 2.04 -25.31 -18.52
N VAL A 109 2.54 -24.08 -18.48
CA VAL A 109 3.96 -23.76 -18.26
C VAL A 109 4.15 -23.08 -16.90
N LEU A 110 5.31 -23.34 -16.27
CA LEU A 110 5.64 -22.76 -14.97
C LEU A 110 5.72 -21.25 -15.07
N ARG A 111 5.16 -20.56 -14.08
CA ARG A 111 5.22 -19.10 -14.02
C ARG A 111 6.56 -18.66 -13.42
N GLU A 112 7.36 -17.94 -14.20
CA GLU A 112 8.61 -17.33 -13.69
C GLU A 112 8.35 -16.18 -12.70
N GLU A 113 7.12 -15.64 -12.69
CA GLU A 113 6.68 -14.55 -11.82
C GLU A 113 5.37 -14.93 -11.10
N CYS A 114 5.25 -14.71 -9.79
CA CYS A 114 4.02 -14.98 -9.05
C CYS A 114 2.90 -13.98 -9.44
N ILE A 115 1.68 -14.45 -9.77
CA ILE A 115 0.49 -13.57 -9.90
C ILE A 115 -0.69 -14.16 -9.11
N PRO A 116 -1.22 -13.44 -8.11
CA PRO A 116 -0.82 -12.09 -7.73
C PRO A 116 0.64 -12.04 -7.23
N PRO A 117 1.33 -10.90 -7.43
CA PRO A 117 2.70 -10.72 -6.96
C PRO A 117 2.78 -11.03 -5.46
N CYS A 118 3.88 -11.64 -5.02
CA CYS A 118 4.04 -11.95 -3.60
C CYS A 118 3.95 -10.67 -2.76
N PRO A 119 3.43 -10.75 -1.53
CA PRO A 119 3.43 -9.61 -0.62
C PRO A 119 4.83 -9.02 -0.48
N GLN A 120 4.90 -7.70 -0.37
CA GLN A 120 6.17 -7.02 -0.13
C GLN A 120 6.73 -7.40 1.25
N PHE A 121 8.03 -7.68 1.29
CA PHE A 121 8.83 -8.18 2.43
C PHE A 121 8.50 -9.62 2.88
N GLY A 122 9.53 -10.46 2.98
CA GLY A 122 9.41 -11.79 3.58
C GLY A 122 8.86 -12.92 2.71
N TYR A 123 8.75 -12.72 1.39
CA TYR A 123 8.25 -13.74 0.46
C TYR A 123 9.12 -13.83 -0.81
N VAL A 124 9.37 -15.05 -1.28
CA VAL A 124 9.99 -15.37 -2.58
C VAL A 124 9.07 -16.26 -3.39
N CYS A 125 9.09 -16.10 -4.71
CA CYS A 125 8.34 -16.97 -5.61
C CYS A 125 9.15 -18.26 -5.85
N ASP A 126 8.62 -19.40 -5.43
CA ASP A 126 9.17 -20.72 -5.72
C ASP A 126 8.08 -21.59 -6.36
N GLU A 127 8.34 -22.06 -7.57
CA GLU A 127 7.39 -22.83 -8.40
C GLU A 127 5.99 -22.19 -8.54
N GLY A 128 5.92 -20.85 -8.60
CA GLY A 128 4.66 -20.12 -8.73
C GLY A 128 3.85 -20.00 -7.43
N VAL A 129 4.42 -20.40 -6.29
CA VAL A 129 3.86 -20.25 -4.94
C VAL A 129 4.73 -19.27 -4.13
N CYS A 130 4.11 -18.34 -3.41
CA CYS A 130 4.84 -17.45 -2.51
C CYS A 130 5.28 -18.22 -1.26
N GLN A 131 6.57 -18.50 -1.15
CA GLN A 131 7.16 -19.07 0.05
C GLN A 131 7.60 -17.95 1.00
N LYS A 132 7.28 -18.12 2.28
CA LYS A 132 7.69 -17.19 3.33
C LYS A 132 9.16 -17.42 3.66
N ILE A 133 9.98 -16.38 3.49
CA ILE A 133 11.42 -16.39 3.80
C ILE A 133 11.75 -15.21 4.70
N CYS A 134 12.85 -15.30 5.45
CA CYS A 134 13.40 -14.14 6.13
C CYS A 134 14.56 -13.57 5.34
N VAL A 135 14.58 -12.23 5.21
CA VAL A 135 15.63 -11.51 4.47
C VAL A 135 16.16 -10.38 5.36
N PRO A 136 17.41 -10.49 5.87
CA PRO A 136 18.38 -11.58 5.66
C PRO A 136 17.95 -12.90 6.32
N ALA A 137 18.63 -14.00 6.00
CA ALA A 137 18.46 -15.27 6.69
C ALA A 137 18.78 -15.08 8.19
N CYS A 138 17.92 -15.62 9.06
CA CYS A 138 18.07 -15.44 10.50
C CYS A 138 19.28 -16.19 11.04
N GLY A 139 19.96 -15.57 12.00
CA GLY A 139 21.11 -16.15 12.70
C GLY A 139 20.68 -17.13 13.80
N ASP A 140 21.66 -17.67 14.52
CA ASP A 140 21.42 -18.56 15.64
C ASP A 140 20.60 -17.87 16.74
N GLY A 141 19.50 -18.50 17.16
CA GLY A 141 18.60 -17.99 18.21
C GLY A 141 17.53 -17.02 17.74
N GLU A 142 17.33 -16.85 16.43
CA GLU A 142 16.28 -16.00 15.84
C GLU A 142 15.13 -16.83 15.23
N ARG A 143 13.91 -16.30 15.28
CA ARG A 143 12.72 -16.83 14.60
C ARG A 143 12.32 -15.91 13.47
N CYS A 144 11.91 -16.51 12.36
CA CYS A 144 11.34 -15.78 11.24
C CYS A 144 9.85 -15.45 11.51
N ASN A 145 9.56 -14.20 11.86
CA ASN A 145 8.21 -13.67 12.02
C ASN A 145 7.94 -12.65 10.91
N GLU A 146 7.00 -12.95 10.01
CA GLU A 146 6.59 -12.04 8.92
C GLU A 146 7.73 -11.49 8.04
N GLY A 147 8.79 -12.28 7.84
CA GLY A 147 9.93 -11.88 7.02
C GLY A 147 11.03 -11.15 7.77
N ILE A 148 10.84 -10.90 9.07
CA ILE A 148 11.79 -10.25 9.97
C ILE A 148 12.34 -11.29 10.95
N CYS A 149 13.66 -11.24 11.18
CA CYS A 149 14.31 -12.08 12.18
C CYS A 149 14.18 -11.45 13.56
N GLU A 150 13.50 -12.14 14.45
CA GLU A 150 13.34 -11.74 15.84
C GLU A 150 14.15 -12.68 16.73
N LYS A 151 14.95 -12.14 17.66
CA LYS A 151 15.63 -12.98 18.65
C LYS A 151 14.61 -13.67 19.57
N ILE A 152 14.70 -14.98 19.63
CA ILE A 152 13.90 -15.81 20.52
C ILE A 152 14.57 -15.80 21.88
N CYS A 153 13.85 -15.37 22.91
CA CYS A 153 14.28 -15.65 24.27
C CYS A 153 13.92 -17.09 24.63
N ASN A 154 14.94 -17.87 24.96
CA ASN A 154 14.80 -19.24 25.44
C ASN A 154 15.53 -19.37 26.80
N PRO A 155 14.79 -19.51 27.93
CA PRO A 155 13.34 -19.65 28.02
C PRO A 155 12.57 -18.37 27.67
N ASP A 156 11.27 -18.53 27.39
CA ASP A 156 10.32 -17.42 27.33
C ASP A 156 10.46 -16.58 28.62
N CYS A 157 10.58 -15.26 28.47
CA CYS A 157 10.88 -14.37 29.57
C CYS A 157 9.75 -14.30 30.61
N GLY A 158 8.55 -14.81 30.31
CA GLY A 158 7.42 -14.77 31.21
C GLY A 158 6.90 -13.35 31.42
N THR A 159 5.91 -13.19 32.31
CA THR A 159 5.23 -11.92 32.52
C THR A 159 6.16 -10.88 33.15
N GLY A 160 6.30 -9.71 32.50
CA GLY A 160 7.06 -8.56 33.01
C GLY A 160 8.54 -8.53 32.62
N PHE A 161 8.97 -9.41 31.71
CA PHE A 161 10.32 -9.39 31.15
C PHE A 161 10.24 -9.37 29.62
N PHE A 162 11.10 -8.58 28.99
CA PHE A 162 11.15 -8.41 27.54
C PHE A 162 12.43 -9.01 26.99
N CYS A 163 12.36 -9.55 25.77
CA CYS A 163 13.52 -10.10 25.09
C CYS A 163 14.32 -8.99 24.42
N ARG A 164 15.52 -8.68 24.93
CA ARG A 164 16.45 -7.73 24.30
C ARG A 164 17.77 -8.42 24.02
N GLU A 165 18.13 -8.47 22.74
CA GLU A 165 19.35 -9.13 22.26
C GLU A 165 19.50 -10.61 22.64
N GLY A 166 18.40 -11.31 22.97
CA GLY A 166 18.42 -12.70 23.42
C GLY A 166 18.55 -12.85 24.95
N THR A 167 18.51 -11.74 25.69
CA THR A 167 18.48 -11.71 27.15
C THR A 167 17.13 -11.21 27.65
N CYS A 168 16.57 -11.87 28.66
CA CYS A 168 15.37 -11.39 29.35
C CYS A 168 15.74 -10.23 30.26
N VAL A 169 15.29 -9.04 29.90
CA VAL A 169 15.46 -7.83 30.70
C VAL A 169 14.14 -7.47 31.35
N LYS A 170 14.17 -7.19 32.65
CA LYS A 170 13.08 -6.51 33.33
C LYS A 170 13.23 -5.04 32.97
N LEU A 171 12.35 -4.55 32.13
CA LEU A 171 12.32 -3.13 31.87
C LEU A 171 11.45 -2.49 32.94
N GLU A 172 12.06 -1.63 33.74
CA GLU A 172 11.32 -0.83 34.71
C GLU A 172 10.48 0.18 33.91
N ASP A 173 9.20 0.21 34.25
CA ASP A 173 8.19 1.15 33.75
C ASP A 173 7.86 2.02 34.96
N SER A 174 8.48 3.19 35.00
CA SER A 174 8.52 4.02 36.21
C SER A 174 7.23 4.83 36.40
N ASP A 175 6.49 5.11 35.33
CA ASP A 175 5.27 5.92 35.36
C ASP A 175 3.98 5.12 35.06
N GLY A 176 4.11 3.86 34.64
CA GLY A 176 3.03 2.89 34.51
C GLY A 176 2.27 2.95 33.19
N ASP A 177 2.83 3.50 32.12
CA ASP A 177 2.18 3.58 30.81
C ASP A 177 2.38 2.34 29.92
N LYS A 178 3.12 1.34 30.43
CA LYS A 178 3.49 0.06 29.79
C LYS A 178 4.61 0.18 28.77
N TYR A 179 5.20 1.36 28.61
CA TYR A 179 6.41 1.55 27.86
C TYR A 179 7.61 1.54 28.81
N PRO A 180 8.66 0.82 28.43
CA PRO A 180 9.86 0.76 29.25
C PRO A 180 10.74 2.00 29.08
N ALA A 181 11.55 2.31 30.09
CA ALA A 181 12.47 3.45 30.09
C ALA A 181 13.42 3.58 28.88
N ASP A 182 13.71 2.49 28.15
CA ASP A 182 14.57 2.50 26.97
C ASP A 182 13.82 2.77 25.65
N ARG A 183 12.49 2.83 25.69
CA ARG A 183 11.60 3.14 24.56
C ARG A 183 10.71 4.34 24.82
N ASP A 184 10.54 4.72 26.08
CA ASP A 184 9.86 5.93 26.48
C ASP A 184 10.85 7.10 26.56
N CYS A 185 10.56 8.16 25.81
CA CYS A 185 11.36 9.38 25.82
C CYS A 185 11.24 10.17 27.14
N ASN A 186 10.23 9.88 27.98
CA ASN A 186 10.12 10.36 29.35
C ASN A 186 9.41 9.38 30.31
N ASP A 187 10.17 8.41 30.81
CA ASP A 187 9.81 7.39 31.83
C ASP A 187 9.49 7.96 33.23
N LYS A 188 8.90 9.14 33.31
CA LYS A 188 8.38 9.75 34.54
C LYS A 188 7.02 10.40 34.30
N ASP A 189 6.52 10.34 33.07
CA ASP A 189 5.34 11.00 32.60
C ASP A 189 4.58 10.07 31.67
N LYS A 190 3.65 9.30 32.25
CA LYS A 190 2.77 8.33 31.58
C LYS A 190 1.94 8.85 30.39
N THR A 191 2.02 10.15 30.09
CA THR A 191 1.37 10.78 28.93
C THR A 191 2.31 10.92 27.74
N ILE A 192 3.59 10.62 27.93
CA ILE A 192 4.64 10.67 26.94
C ILE A 192 5.09 9.23 26.73
N TYR A 193 4.85 8.69 25.55
CA TYR A 193 5.23 7.34 25.19
C TYR A 193 5.13 7.14 23.68
N PRO A 194 5.79 6.12 23.11
CA PRO A 194 5.67 5.79 21.69
C PRO A 194 4.22 5.73 21.19
N GLY A 195 3.86 6.66 20.31
CA GLY A 195 2.53 6.77 19.70
C GLY A 195 1.44 7.37 20.60
N ALA A 196 1.78 8.06 21.69
CA ALA A 196 0.82 8.87 22.42
C ALA A 196 0.21 9.98 21.54
N PRO A 197 -0.95 10.56 21.89
CA PRO A 197 -1.43 11.77 21.23
C PRO A 197 -0.50 12.95 21.50
N GLU A 198 0.01 13.57 20.45
CA GLU A 198 0.70 14.86 20.52
C GLU A 198 -0.22 15.96 21.07
N VAL A 199 0.31 16.80 21.95
CA VAL A 199 -0.35 18.02 22.44
C VAL A 199 0.59 19.20 22.30
N CYS A 200 0.06 20.42 22.21
CA CYS A 200 0.90 21.61 22.23
C CYS A 200 1.43 21.85 23.65
N ASP A 201 2.52 21.19 24.05
CA ASP A 201 3.16 21.40 25.36
C ASP A 201 4.68 21.55 25.28
N GLN A 202 5.22 21.73 24.07
CA GLN A 202 6.64 21.84 23.75
C GLN A 202 7.42 20.58 24.08
N LYS A 203 6.75 19.43 24.11
CA LYS A 203 7.38 18.12 24.25
C LYS A 203 7.03 17.25 23.04
N ASP A 204 7.82 16.20 22.92
CA ASP A 204 7.57 15.08 22.03
C ASP A 204 6.80 14.05 22.89
N ASN A 205 5.46 14.07 22.80
CA ASN A 205 4.60 13.17 23.56
C ASN A 205 4.58 11.78 22.93
N ASP A 206 4.69 11.70 21.60
CA ASP A 206 4.57 10.44 20.85
C ASP A 206 5.92 9.72 20.60
N CYS A 207 7.02 10.32 21.06
CA CYS A 207 8.40 9.87 20.93
C CYS A 207 8.83 9.62 19.47
N ASP A 208 8.27 10.34 18.49
CA ASP A 208 8.63 10.21 17.07
C ASP A 208 9.85 11.08 16.65
N GLY A 209 10.37 11.89 17.57
CA GLY A 209 11.50 12.79 17.38
C GLY A 209 11.10 14.18 16.86
N ARG A 210 9.81 14.49 16.77
CA ARG A 210 9.26 15.81 16.46
C ARG A 210 8.54 16.33 17.69
N VAL A 211 8.48 17.64 17.82
CA VAL A 211 7.83 18.32 18.96
C VAL A 211 6.60 19.03 18.43
N ASP A 212 5.49 18.90 19.14
CA ASP A 212 4.21 19.56 18.86
C ASP A 212 3.69 19.27 17.43
N ASN A 213 3.94 18.07 16.90
CA ASN A 213 3.49 17.62 15.57
C ASN A 213 2.06 17.05 15.60
N ILE A 214 1.16 17.80 16.22
CA ILE A 214 -0.25 17.42 16.38
C ILE A 214 -0.91 17.06 15.05
N GLU A 215 -1.91 16.18 15.12
CA GLU A 215 -2.74 15.84 13.98
C GLU A 215 -3.48 17.08 13.45
N GLN A 216 -3.36 17.33 12.14
CA GLN A 216 -3.96 18.49 11.47
C GLN A 216 -5.44 18.22 11.17
N ASN A 217 -6.30 18.52 12.14
CA ASN A 217 -7.74 18.39 12.03
C ASN A 217 -8.38 19.71 11.59
N PRO A 218 -9.50 19.69 10.84
CA PRO A 218 -10.23 20.92 10.50
C PRO A 218 -10.69 21.66 11.75
N CYS A 219 -10.47 22.97 11.77
CA CYS A 219 -10.90 23.84 12.87
C CYS A 219 -11.51 25.14 12.31
N TYR A 220 -12.30 25.81 13.14
CA TYR A 220 -12.87 27.11 12.83
C TYR A 220 -13.35 27.77 14.13
N SER A 221 -12.89 28.98 14.42
CA SER A 221 -13.23 29.72 15.64
C SER A 221 -14.56 30.48 15.55
N GLY A 222 -15.06 30.72 14.33
CA GLY A 222 -16.35 31.36 14.09
C GLY A 222 -17.55 30.45 14.38
N SER A 223 -18.76 31.02 14.31
CA SER A 223 -19.98 30.23 14.44
C SER A 223 -20.15 29.28 13.25
N SER A 224 -20.67 28.07 13.44
CA SER A 224 -20.87 27.12 12.33
C SER A 224 -21.70 27.68 11.17
N GLY A 225 -22.62 28.61 11.44
CA GLY A 225 -23.44 29.28 10.42
C GLY A 225 -22.69 30.30 9.57
N SER A 226 -21.53 30.77 10.02
CA SER A 226 -20.65 31.70 9.28
C SER A 226 -19.64 31.01 8.37
N LEU A 227 -19.46 29.69 8.54
CA LEU A 227 -18.45 28.95 7.79
C LEU A 227 -18.80 28.90 6.31
N GLY A 228 -17.92 29.44 5.46
CA GLY A 228 -18.11 29.46 4.00
C GLY A 228 -18.99 30.60 3.49
N ASN A 229 -19.46 31.49 4.38
CA ASN A 229 -20.08 32.75 3.96
C ASN A 229 -18.99 33.79 3.73
N GLY A 230 -19.15 34.58 2.66
CA GLY A 230 -18.21 35.64 2.32
C GLY A 230 -16.78 35.13 2.20
N SER A 231 -15.88 35.78 2.94
CA SER A 231 -14.46 35.44 2.98
C SER A 231 -14.11 34.37 4.03
N CYS A 232 -15.05 33.97 4.88
CA CYS A 232 -14.79 33.06 5.99
C CYS A 232 -14.53 31.62 5.55
N LYS A 233 -13.53 31.01 6.17
CA LYS A 233 -13.14 29.62 5.91
C LYS A 233 -12.50 28.97 7.11
N ALA A 234 -12.63 27.64 7.18
CA ALA A 234 -11.94 26.80 8.14
C ALA A 234 -10.42 26.79 7.90
N GLY A 235 -9.68 26.54 8.97
CA GLY A 235 -8.25 26.24 8.95
C GLY A 235 -7.97 24.81 9.39
N VAL A 236 -6.73 24.56 9.80
CA VAL A 236 -6.30 23.30 10.43
C VAL A 236 -5.62 23.57 11.76
N THR A 237 -5.78 22.66 12.72
CA THR A 237 -5.13 22.76 14.04
C THR A 237 -3.61 22.83 13.88
N SER A 238 -2.98 23.69 14.69
CA SER A 238 -1.53 23.90 14.72
C SER A 238 -1.11 24.40 16.10
N CYS A 239 0.14 24.15 16.49
CA CYS A 239 0.71 24.70 17.72
C CYS A 239 1.49 25.99 17.45
N ASP A 240 1.34 26.99 18.32
CA ASP A 240 2.18 28.18 18.34
C ASP A 240 3.42 27.99 19.22
N SER A 241 4.30 28.99 19.25
CA SER A 241 5.54 28.94 20.04
C SER A 241 5.34 28.95 21.55
N ASP A 242 4.13 29.27 22.03
CA ASP A 242 3.80 29.30 23.46
C ASP A 242 3.19 27.97 23.94
N GLY A 243 3.08 26.96 23.06
CA GLY A 243 2.40 25.70 23.37
C GLY A 243 0.88 25.86 23.40
N LYS A 244 0.32 26.72 22.56
CA LYS A 244 -1.13 26.87 22.43
C LYS A 244 -1.58 26.40 21.06
N GLU A 245 -2.65 25.61 21.07
CA GLU A 245 -3.34 25.21 19.86
C GLU A 245 -4.09 26.41 19.26
N PHE A 246 -3.94 26.60 17.95
CA PHE A 246 -4.66 27.61 17.18
C PHE A 246 -5.07 27.07 15.81
N CYS A 247 -6.02 27.75 15.18
CA CYS A 247 -6.50 27.35 13.88
C CYS A 247 -5.75 28.06 12.75
N LYS A 248 -4.76 27.38 12.18
CA LYS A 248 -3.91 27.93 11.13
C LYS A 248 -4.66 28.03 9.81
N GLY A 249 -4.65 29.23 9.24
CA GLY A 249 -5.21 29.49 7.91
C GLY A 249 -6.73 29.69 7.89
N GLU A 250 -7.39 29.74 9.05
CA GLU A 250 -8.77 30.17 9.12
C GLU A 250 -8.93 31.65 8.72
N VAL A 251 -10.12 32.01 8.25
CA VAL A 251 -10.59 33.39 8.18
C VAL A 251 -11.86 33.42 9.01
N ALA A 252 -11.74 33.93 10.24
CA ALA A 252 -12.85 34.04 11.16
C ALA A 252 -13.67 35.32 10.90
N PRO A 253 -14.94 35.38 11.34
CA PRO A 253 -15.77 36.56 11.23
C PRO A 253 -15.14 37.77 11.92
N THR A 254 -15.09 38.89 11.21
CA THR A 254 -14.63 40.18 11.73
C THR A 254 -15.68 41.25 11.47
N THR A 255 -15.57 42.42 12.08
CA THR A 255 -16.51 43.50 11.77
C THR A 255 -16.38 43.96 10.32
N GLU A 256 -17.52 44.18 9.67
CA GLU A 256 -17.63 44.72 8.31
C GLU A 256 -16.68 45.90 8.05
N THR A 257 -15.80 45.69 7.08
CA THR A 257 -15.09 46.75 6.39
C THR A 257 -15.77 46.90 5.05
N CYS A 258 -16.34 48.07 4.75
CA CYS A 258 -17.09 48.29 3.51
C CYS A 258 -16.19 48.21 2.26
N ASN A 259 -15.85 46.99 1.87
CA ASN A 259 -14.80 46.63 0.95
C ASN A 259 -15.36 45.78 -0.21
N GLY A 260 -16.68 45.52 -0.21
CA GLY A 260 -17.38 44.68 -1.17
C GLY A 260 -17.30 43.19 -0.86
N GLN A 261 -16.87 42.81 0.34
CA GLN A 261 -16.85 41.45 0.87
C GLN A 261 -17.75 41.38 2.10
N ASP A 262 -18.11 40.15 2.44
CA ASP A 262 -18.82 39.80 3.68
C ASP A 262 -17.73 39.37 4.67
N ASP A 263 -17.30 40.32 5.51
CA ASP A 263 -16.20 40.19 6.48
C ASP A 263 -16.69 39.61 7.82
N ASP A 264 -17.96 39.85 8.17
CA ASP A 264 -18.65 39.31 9.36
C ASP A 264 -19.33 37.96 9.10
N CYS A 265 -19.35 37.55 7.83
CA CYS A 265 -19.75 36.24 7.35
C CYS A 265 -21.19 35.89 7.73
N ASP A 266 -22.05 36.90 7.81
CA ASP A 266 -23.49 36.75 8.06
C ASP A 266 -24.30 36.45 6.79
N GLY A 267 -23.64 36.46 5.62
CA GLY A 267 -24.23 36.19 4.32
C GLY A 267 -24.68 37.45 3.57
N VAL A 268 -24.42 38.64 4.11
CA VAL A 268 -24.73 39.94 3.50
C VAL A 268 -23.44 40.72 3.29
N ILE A 269 -23.28 41.33 2.11
CA ILE A 269 -22.09 42.15 1.83
C ILE A 269 -22.26 43.54 2.44
N ASP A 270 -21.23 44.02 3.14
CA ASP A 270 -21.10 45.41 3.63
C ASP A 270 -22.27 45.84 4.55
N ASN A 271 -22.78 44.96 5.42
CA ASN A 271 -23.87 45.23 6.38
C ASN A 271 -23.32 45.77 7.72
N CYS A 272 -23.24 47.09 7.86
CA CYS A 272 -22.67 47.63 9.09
C CYS A 272 -23.45 47.26 10.37
N PRO A 273 -22.74 46.90 11.46
CA PRO A 273 -23.36 46.62 12.75
C PRO A 273 -24.26 47.77 13.21
N GLY A 274 -25.46 47.44 13.68
CA GLY A 274 -26.44 48.43 14.15
C GLY A 274 -27.19 49.18 13.05
N GLY A 275 -27.16 48.69 11.80
CA GLY A 275 -27.95 49.23 10.68
C GLY A 275 -27.37 50.52 10.09
N GLY A 276 -26.08 50.79 10.32
CA GLY A 276 -25.36 51.89 9.69
C GLY A 276 -25.23 51.72 8.18
N THR A 277 -25.07 52.82 7.44
CA THR A 277 -24.76 52.75 6.01
C THR A 277 -23.26 52.93 5.78
N CYS A 278 -22.72 52.17 4.83
CA CYS A 278 -21.33 52.30 4.42
C CYS A 278 -21.03 53.70 3.86
N THR A 279 -20.02 54.36 4.42
CA THR A 279 -19.53 55.65 3.92
C THR A 279 -18.00 55.66 3.89
N ASN A 280 -17.43 56.06 2.75
CA ASN A 280 -15.97 56.09 2.54
C ASN A 280 -15.24 54.78 2.89
N GLY A 281 -15.85 53.63 2.61
CA GLY A 281 -15.23 52.32 2.82
C GLY A 281 -15.15 51.86 4.29
N LYS A 282 -15.91 52.49 5.20
CA LYS A 282 -15.96 52.11 6.62
C LYS A 282 -17.38 52.14 7.16
N CYS A 283 -17.62 51.27 8.14
CA CYS A 283 -18.83 51.36 8.96
C CYS A 283 -18.73 52.51 9.96
N PRO A 284 -19.85 53.20 10.25
CA PRO A 284 -19.87 54.21 11.28
C PRO A 284 -19.53 53.56 12.63
N VAL A 285 -18.44 53.98 13.25
CA VAL A 285 -18.17 53.62 14.65
C VAL A 285 -19.34 54.15 15.49
N GLN A 286 -20.04 53.25 16.17
CA GLN A 286 -21.02 53.68 17.17
C GLN A 286 -20.28 54.57 18.18
N PRO A 287 -20.83 55.73 18.58
CA PRO A 287 -20.25 56.51 19.65
C PRO A 287 -20.19 55.61 20.89
N GLU A 288 -19.01 55.51 21.51
CA GLU A 288 -18.85 54.83 22.80
C GLU A 288 -19.94 55.33 23.76
N PRO A 289 -20.55 54.46 24.59
CA PRO A 289 -21.46 54.92 25.62
C PRO A 289 -20.66 55.88 26.52
N THR A 290 -20.98 57.18 26.45
CA THR A 290 -20.40 58.18 27.34
C THR A 290 -20.59 57.71 28.78
N PRO A 291 -19.54 57.69 29.61
CA PRO A 291 -19.69 57.29 31.00
C PRO A 291 -20.72 58.21 31.64
N GLU A 292 -21.81 57.60 32.10
CA GLU A 292 -22.87 58.27 32.83
C GLU A 292 -22.23 58.93 34.05
N LYS A 293 -22.14 60.26 34.01
CA LYS A 293 -21.62 61.07 35.10
C LYS A 293 -22.54 60.87 36.29
N THR A 294 -22.17 59.95 37.17
CA THR A 294 -22.79 59.76 38.48
C THR A 294 -22.63 61.09 39.22
N THR A 295 -23.69 61.87 39.25
CA THR A 295 -23.81 63.04 40.12
C THR A 295 -23.77 62.52 41.55
N ALA A 296 -22.64 62.73 42.23
CA ALA A 296 -22.53 62.60 43.66
C ALA A 296 -23.45 63.66 44.30
N ASP A 297 -24.64 63.23 44.72
CA ASP A 297 -25.48 63.99 45.63
C ASP A 297 -24.84 63.88 47.03
N GLY A 298 -24.21 64.98 47.43
CA GLY A 298 -23.70 65.16 48.78
C GLY A 298 -24.86 65.40 49.74
N GLY A 299 -25.31 64.34 50.41
CA GLY A 299 -26.22 64.42 51.55
C GLY A 299 -25.45 64.25 52.86
N THR A 300 -25.12 65.36 53.50
CA THR A 300 -24.73 65.43 54.92
C THR A 300 -25.99 65.37 55.78
N THR A 301 -26.05 64.48 56.76
CA THR A 301 -26.86 64.67 57.97
C THR A 301 -26.07 64.21 59.19
N ASP A 302 -25.99 65.14 60.15
CA ASP A 302 -25.52 65.00 61.53
C ASP A 302 -26.04 63.76 62.28
#